data_AF-A0A373MWP3-F1
#
_entry.id   AF-A0A373MWP3-F1
#
_cell.length_a   1.000
_cell.length_b   1.000
_cell.length_c   1.000
_cell.angle_alpha   90.00
_cell.angle_beta   90.00
_cell.angle_gamma   90.00
#
_symmetry.space_group_name_H-M   'P 1'
#
loop_
_entity.id
_entity.type
_entity.pdbx_description
1 polymer ?
#
loop_
_entity_poly.entity_id
_entity_poly.type
_entity_poly.pdbx_seq_one_letter_code
_entity_poly.pdbx_strand_id
1 'polypeptide(L)'
;MRVDRSYCSNQNTWSENHPQCIVVHNTDNFAAGADARAHARAQYQGNFQIMSAHYYVDDGEIAYQAAPHSRGCWHVGRNYGSKNLFGRYGNRNSIAVEMCVQKGYDYETAFLHTVELVKNLMNETGIPSDAVYRHYDICSKNCPSQIQKRGDWERFQRLIRETEDGSEKSEYNPGIYRVTDPALNIRTGPGVEYPVVGVIKDQGSYTITEIRNKSWGRLLSGAGWINCHKAYCFYGGRV
;
A
#
# COMPACT_ATOMS: atom_id res chain seq x y z
N MET A 1 -2.58 -7.24 -6.15
CA MET A 1 -3.93 -7.28 -6.75
C MET A 1 -3.91 -6.64 -8.13
N ARG A 2 -4.87 -7.00 -8.98
CA ARG A 2 -5.08 -6.34 -10.28
C ARG A 2 -5.97 -5.11 -10.11
N VAL A 3 -5.63 -4.02 -10.79
CA VAL A 3 -6.48 -2.82 -10.89
C VAL A 3 -7.03 -2.72 -12.31
N ASP A 4 -8.35 -2.77 -12.44
CA ASP A 4 -9.06 -2.50 -13.69
C ASP A 4 -9.35 -1.00 -13.82
N ARG A 5 -9.03 -0.43 -14.98
CA ARG A 5 -9.21 1.01 -15.27
C ARG A 5 -10.25 1.28 -16.36
N SER A 6 -11.02 0.26 -16.78
CA SER A 6 -12.04 0.37 -17.84
C SER A 6 -13.19 1.32 -17.51
N TYR A 7 -13.43 1.61 -16.23
CA TYR A 7 -14.42 2.60 -15.76
C TYR A 7 -13.79 3.92 -15.29
N CYS A 8 -12.50 4.13 -15.50
CA CYS A 8 -11.83 5.37 -15.13
C CYS A 8 -12.30 6.51 -16.04
N SER A 9 -12.90 7.55 -15.45
CA SER A 9 -13.43 8.69 -16.21
C SER A 9 -13.38 10.01 -15.43
N ASN A 10 -13.69 11.10 -16.12
CA ASN A 10 -13.81 12.43 -15.52
C ASN A 10 -15.23 12.71 -14.99
N GLN A 11 -16.14 11.73 -15.07
CA GLN A 11 -17.55 11.89 -14.69
C GLN A 11 -17.68 12.16 -13.18
N ASN A 12 -18.47 13.17 -12.80
CA ASN A 12 -18.67 13.58 -11.42
C ASN A 12 -17.35 13.80 -10.65
N THR A 13 -16.38 14.48 -11.27
CA THR A 13 -15.11 14.87 -10.66
C THR A 13 -14.88 16.39 -10.73
N TRP A 14 -14.03 16.91 -9.87
CA TRP A 14 -13.41 18.21 -10.02
C TRP A 14 -12.35 18.20 -11.13
N SER A 15 -12.01 19.37 -11.66
CA SER A 15 -11.03 19.50 -12.74
C SER A 15 -9.59 19.21 -12.33
N GLU A 16 -9.30 19.30 -11.03
CA GLU A 16 -7.96 19.23 -10.47
C GLU A 16 -7.94 18.40 -9.19
N ASN A 17 -6.81 17.77 -8.93
CA ASN A 17 -6.45 17.17 -7.66
C ASN A 17 -4.93 17.19 -7.52
N HIS A 18 -4.47 17.53 -6.33
CA HIS A 18 -3.06 17.46 -5.95
C HIS A 18 -2.93 16.54 -4.73
N PRO A 19 -2.98 15.20 -4.93
CA PRO A 19 -2.98 14.25 -3.82
C PRO A 19 -1.82 14.46 -2.84
N GLN A 20 -2.16 14.66 -1.57
CA GLN A 20 -1.22 14.76 -0.46
C GLN A 20 -1.46 13.67 0.59
N CYS A 21 -2.60 12.97 0.53
CA CYS A 21 -2.96 11.89 1.41
C CYS A 21 -3.91 10.89 0.73
N ILE A 22 -4.08 9.72 1.34
CA ILE A 22 -5.07 8.72 0.97
C ILE A 22 -6.15 8.69 2.05
N VAL A 23 -7.42 8.73 1.66
CA VAL A 23 -8.57 8.64 2.57
C VAL A 23 -9.28 7.31 2.32
N VAL A 24 -9.40 6.50 3.37
CA VAL A 24 -10.07 5.19 3.36
C VAL A 24 -11.51 5.35 3.81
N HIS A 25 -12.42 4.71 3.09
CA HIS A 25 -13.86 4.75 3.27
C HIS A 25 -14.46 3.34 3.26
N ASN A 26 -15.68 3.22 3.78
CA ASN A 26 -16.57 2.11 3.44
C ASN A 26 -17.77 2.68 2.68
N THR A 27 -18.20 1.97 1.64
CA THR A 27 -19.33 2.39 0.80
C THR A 27 -20.63 2.52 1.59
N ASP A 28 -20.76 1.79 2.70
CA ASP A 28 -21.98 1.63 3.49
C ASP A 28 -23.22 1.24 2.65
N ASN A 29 -22.96 0.64 1.48
CA ASN A 29 -23.97 0.11 0.58
C ASN A 29 -24.07 -1.40 0.79
N PHE A 30 -24.94 -1.80 1.72
CA PHE A 30 -25.13 -3.21 2.09
C PHE A 30 -26.07 -3.98 1.14
N ALA A 31 -26.46 -3.39 0.01
CA ALA A 31 -27.28 -4.09 -0.97
C ALA A 31 -26.52 -5.27 -1.61
N ALA A 32 -27.22 -6.33 -1.99
CA ALA A 32 -26.61 -7.43 -2.75
C ALA A 32 -26.17 -6.92 -4.14
N GLY A 33 -24.96 -7.28 -4.57
CA GLY A 33 -24.40 -6.84 -5.86
C GLY A 33 -23.84 -5.40 -5.87
N ALA A 34 -23.80 -4.72 -4.71
CA ALA A 34 -23.13 -3.42 -4.57
C ALA A 34 -21.59 -3.57 -4.46
N ASP A 35 -21.00 -4.37 -5.35
CA ASP A 35 -19.58 -4.70 -5.39
C ASP A 35 -18.74 -3.55 -5.99
N ALA A 36 -17.42 -3.74 -6.08
CA ALA A 36 -16.50 -2.72 -6.57
C ALA A 36 -16.75 -2.37 -8.05
N ARG A 37 -17.06 -3.38 -8.87
CA ARG A 37 -17.39 -3.20 -10.28
C ARG A 37 -18.66 -2.37 -10.44
N ALA A 38 -19.70 -2.68 -9.66
CA ALA A 38 -20.99 -2.00 -9.71
C ALA A 38 -20.85 -0.52 -9.36
N HIS A 39 -20.08 -0.18 -8.31
CA HIS A 39 -19.83 1.21 -7.95
C HIS A 39 -19.02 1.96 -9.01
N ALA A 40 -17.93 1.37 -9.52
CA ALA A 40 -17.12 1.99 -10.56
C ALA A 40 -17.92 2.23 -11.85
N ARG A 41 -18.73 1.23 -12.26
CA ARG A 41 -19.64 1.35 -13.41
C ARG A 41 -20.70 2.42 -13.18
N ALA A 42 -21.30 2.49 -12.00
CA ALA A 42 -22.33 3.49 -11.69
C ALA A 42 -21.77 4.92 -11.75
N GLN A 43 -20.55 5.14 -11.23
CA GLN A 43 -19.85 6.42 -11.38
C GLN A 43 -19.60 6.76 -12.85
N TYR A 44 -19.05 5.81 -13.61
CA TYR A 44 -18.78 5.96 -15.04
C TYR A 44 -20.03 6.31 -15.86
N GLN A 45 -21.17 5.70 -15.53
CA GLN A 45 -22.46 5.94 -16.19
C GLN A 45 -23.14 7.25 -15.75
N GLY A 46 -22.57 8.00 -14.82
CA GLY A 46 -23.14 9.25 -14.33
C GLY A 46 -24.31 9.06 -13.35
N ASN A 47 -24.44 7.89 -12.73
CA ASN A 47 -25.51 7.59 -11.79
C ASN A 47 -25.26 8.20 -10.39
N PHE A 48 -24.09 8.79 -10.16
CA PHE A 48 -23.76 9.48 -8.92
C PHE A 48 -23.86 11.00 -9.08
N GLN A 49 -24.40 11.66 -8.06
CA GLN A 49 -24.45 13.11 -7.94
C GLN A 49 -23.81 13.54 -6.64
N ILE A 50 -22.82 14.44 -6.70
CA ILE A 50 -22.13 14.98 -5.50
C ILE A 50 -21.49 13.87 -4.64
N MET A 51 -21.24 12.70 -5.24
CA MET A 51 -20.47 11.63 -4.61
C MET A 51 -19.60 10.88 -5.64
N SER A 52 -18.32 10.73 -5.37
CA SER A 52 -17.43 9.93 -6.21
C SER A 52 -16.20 9.49 -5.42
N ALA A 53 -15.54 8.44 -5.89
CA ALA A 53 -14.26 7.99 -5.35
C ALA A 53 -13.27 7.69 -6.48
N HIS A 54 -12.00 7.57 -6.11
CA HIS A 54 -10.95 7.21 -7.06
C HIS A 54 -10.91 5.70 -7.28
N TYR A 55 -11.10 4.93 -6.20
CA TYR A 55 -11.06 3.49 -6.22
C TYR A 55 -12.21 2.85 -5.46
N TYR A 56 -12.65 1.71 -5.96
CA TYR A 56 -13.53 0.77 -5.29
C TYR A 56 -12.84 -0.60 -5.20
N VAL A 57 -12.93 -1.24 -4.05
CA VAL A 57 -12.33 -2.54 -3.76
C VAL A 57 -13.27 -3.38 -2.90
N ASP A 58 -13.37 -4.66 -3.19
CA ASP A 58 -14.20 -5.63 -2.47
C ASP A 58 -13.39 -6.90 -2.16
N ASP A 59 -14.09 -7.97 -1.81
CA ASP A 59 -13.55 -9.31 -1.57
C ASP A 59 -13.22 -10.11 -2.85
N GLY A 60 -13.42 -9.52 -4.03
CA GLY A 60 -12.99 -10.07 -5.32
C GLY A 60 -11.53 -9.72 -5.66
N GLU A 61 -10.98 -10.40 -6.66
CA GLU A 61 -9.55 -10.27 -7.05
C GLU A 61 -9.19 -8.95 -7.75
N ILE A 62 -10.18 -8.14 -8.12
CA ILE A 62 -10.02 -6.96 -8.98
C ILE A 62 -10.53 -5.71 -8.25
N ALA A 63 -9.64 -4.75 -8.01
CA ALA A 63 -10.04 -3.38 -7.67
C ALA A 63 -10.33 -2.59 -8.94
N TYR A 64 -11.20 -1.58 -8.84
CA TYR A 64 -11.58 -0.72 -9.96
C TYR A 64 -11.19 0.72 -9.70
N GLN A 65 -10.44 1.32 -10.63
CA GLN A 65 -10.24 2.76 -10.65
C GLN A 65 -11.39 3.43 -11.40
N ALA A 66 -12.07 4.38 -10.76
CA ALA A 66 -13.20 5.09 -11.31
C ALA A 66 -12.89 6.56 -11.68
N ALA A 67 -11.80 7.13 -11.16
CA ALA A 67 -11.31 8.46 -11.52
C ALA A 67 -9.77 8.54 -11.53
N PRO A 68 -9.17 9.34 -12.43
CA PRO A 68 -7.74 9.56 -12.45
C PRO A 68 -7.29 10.43 -11.26
N HIS A 69 -6.05 10.23 -10.78
CA HIS A 69 -5.49 10.98 -9.63
C HIS A 69 -5.39 12.49 -9.84
N SER A 70 -5.39 12.95 -11.10
CA SER A 70 -5.36 14.38 -11.44
C SER A 70 -6.70 15.08 -11.26
N ARG A 71 -7.75 14.36 -10.84
CA ARG A 71 -9.12 14.88 -10.72
C ARG A 71 -9.68 14.63 -9.35
N GLY A 72 -10.26 15.66 -8.75
CA GLY A 72 -10.79 15.57 -7.40
C GLY A 72 -12.09 14.78 -7.39
N CYS A 73 -12.34 14.01 -6.35
CA CYS A 73 -13.59 13.29 -6.17
C CYS A 73 -14.45 13.97 -5.09
N TRP A 74 -15.76 13.73 -5.09
CA TRP A 74 -16.68 14.23 -4.08
C TRP A 74 -16.84 13.18 -2.97
N HIS A 75 -15.90 13.09 -2.03
CA HIS A 75 -15.91 12.04 -1.00
C HIS A 75 -15.82 12.58 0.43
N VAL A 76 -15.23 13.77 0.62
CA VAL A 76 -15.21 14.51 1.88
C VAL A 76 -16.38 15.50 1.89
N GLY A 77 -17.34 15.22 2.76
CA GLY A 77 -18.56 16.00 2.91
C GLY A 77 -18.38 17.22 3.82
N ARG A 78 -19.24 17.29 4.84
CA ARG A 78 -19.23 18.38 5.84
C ARG A 78 -18.32 18.01 7.02
N ASN A 79 -17.96 19.02 7.81
CA ASN A 79 -17.25 18.80 9.07
C ASN A 79 -18.24 18.42 10.19
N TYR A 80 -18.03 17.28 10.85
CA TYR A 80 -18.84 16.77 11.95
C TYR A 80 -18.16 16.95 13.33
N GLY A 81 -16.95 17.51 13.38
CA GLY A 81 -16.17 17.61 14.63
C GLY A 81 -15.18 18.79 14.66
N SER A 82 -14.55 18.99 15.81
CA SER A 82 -13.69 20.17 16.07
C SER A 82 -12.18 19.86 16.11
N LYS A 83 -11.79 18.59 16.12
CA LYS A 83 -10.39 18.14 16.20
C LYS A 83 -10.11 17.08 15.12
N ASN A 84 -10.08 17.52 13.87
CA ASN A 84 -9.85 16.67 12.71
C ASN A 84 -9.03 17.42 11.65
N LEU A 85 -8.81 16.79 10.50
CA LEU A 85 -8.00 17.33 9.41
C LEU A 85 -8.85 18.07 8.36
N PHE A 86 -10.09 18.46 8.71
CA PHE A 86 -11.01 19.09 7.79
C PHE A 86 -10.44 20.43 7.31
N GLY A 87 -10.46 20.66 6.00
CA GLY A 87 -9.87 21.85 5.38
C GLY A 87 -8.37 21.74 5.12
N ARG A 88 -7.63 20.87 5.84
CA ARG A 88 -6.26 20.49 5.47
C ARG A 88 -6.26 19.49 4.33
N TYR A 89 -7.08 18.46 4.43
CA TYR A 89 -7.29 17.46 3.37
C TYR A 89 -8.76 17.39 2.98
N GLY A 90 -9.03 17.10 1.71
CA GLY A 90 -10.37 17.09 1.17
C GLY A 90 -10.42 16.60 -0.28
N ASN A 91 -11.52 16.96 -0.94
CA ASN A 91 -11.91 16.49 -2.28
C ASN A 91 -10.90 16.73 -3.41
N ARG A 92 -9.93 17.65 -3.25
CA ARG A 92 -9.00 18.11 -4.30
C ARG A 92 -7.52 18.01 -3.92
N ASN A 93 -7.21 17.35 -2.81
CA ASN A 93 -5.83 17.04 -2.43
C ASN A 93 -5.70 15.68 -1.75
N SER A 94 -6.55 14.73 -2.12
CA SER A 94 -6.50 13.37 -1.60
C SER A 94 -6.98 12.33 -2.60
N ILE A 95 -6.60 11.07 -2.40
CA ILE A 95 -7.10 9.91 -3.13
C ILE A 95 -8.09 9.16 -2.25
N ALA A 96 -9.26 8.85 -2.79
CA ALA A 96 -10.36 8.21 -2.07
C ALA A 96 -10.43 6.73 -2.42
N VAL A 97 -10.34 5.87 -1.41
CA VAL A 97 -10.45 4.41 -1.54
C VAL A 97 -11.69 3.93 -0.78
N GLU A 98 -12.65 3.41 -1.51
CA GLU A 98 -13.90 2.85 -0.98
C GLU A 98 -13.81 1.33 -0.89
N MET A 99 -13.84 0.80 0.33
CA MET A 99 -14.01 -0.64 0.56
C MET A 99 -15.51 -0.97 0.56
N CYS A 100 -15.93 -1.80 -0.39
CA CYS A 100 -17.31 -2.26 -0.54
C CYS A 100 -17.72 -3.18 0.61
N VAL A 101 -19.00 -3.09 0.99
CA VAL A 101 -19.57 -3.84 2.13
C VAL A 101 -20.91 -4.47 1.75
N GLN A 102 -21.04 -4.86 0.49
CA GLN A 102 -22.24 -5.45 -0.10
C GLN A 102 -22.69 -6.70 0.67
N LYS A 103 -23.98 -7.03 0.61
CA LYS A 103 -24.52 -8.21 1.31
C LYS A 103 -23.72 -9.47 0.97
N GLY A 104 -23.19 -10.14 2.00
CA GLY A 104 -22.49 -11.42 1.86
C GLY A 104 -20.99 -11.33 1.57
N TYR A 105 -20.41 -10.13 1.52
CA TYR A 105 -18.96 -9.96 1.36
C TYR A 105 -18.16 -10.63 2.49
N ASP A 106 -16.97 -11.13 2.16
CA ASP A 106 -15.98 -11.53 3.15
C ASP A 106 -15.19 -10.31 3.66
N TYR A 107 -15.39 -9.96 4.93
CA TYR A 107 -14.77 -8.77 5.51
C TYR A 107 -13.24 -8.83 5.51
N GLU A 108 -12.67 -9.98 5.87
CA GLU A 108 -11.22 -10.11 6.03
C GLU A 108 -10.51 -9.99 4.68
N THR A 109 -11.07 -10.60 3.64
CA THR A 109 -10.60 -10.52 2.27
C THR A 109 -10.71 -9.10 1.74
N ALA A 110 -11.89 -8.44 1.86
CA ALA A 110 -12.06 -7.05 1.45
C ALA A 110 -11.12 -6.09 2.19
N PHE A 111 -10.89 -6.32 3.49
CA PHE A 111 -9.97 -5.55 4.32
C PHE A 111 -8.52 -5.70 3.82
N LEU A 112 -8.05 -6.93 3.59
CA LEU A 112 -6.70 -7.20 3.11
C LEU A 112 -6.47 -6.70 1.67
N HIS A 113 -7.48 -6.82 0.80
CA HIS A 113 -7.44 -6.23 -0.54
C HIS A 113 -7.36 -4.70 -0.48
N THR A 114 -8.07 -4.06 0.46
CA THR A 114 -7.97 -2.61 0.68
C THR A 114 -6.58 -2.21 1.16
N VAL A 115 -5.99 -2.97 2.09
CA VAL A 115 -4.59 -2.79 2.52
C VAL A 115 -3.64 -2.89 1.33
N GLU A 116 -3.77 -3.94 0.51
CA GLU A 116 -2.92 -4.15 -0.66
C GLU A 116 -3.07 -3.02 -1.69
N LEU A 117 -4.29 -2.55 -1.94
CA LEU A 117 -4.53 -1.40 -2.81
C LEU A 117 -3.85 -0.14 -2.28
N VAL A 118 -4.03 0.17 -0.99
CA VAL A 118 -3.42 1.36 -0.38
C VAL A 118 -1.90 1.29 -0.44
N LYS A 119 -1.29 0.13 -0.20
CA LYS A 119 0.16 -0.07 -0.40
C LYS A 119 0.60 0.25 -1.82
N ASN A 120 -0.13 -0.23 -2.82
CA ASN A 120 0.19 0.05 -4.22
C ASN A 120 0.08 1.55 -4.52
N LEU A 121 -0.93 2.23 -3.98
CA LEU A 121 -1.10 3.67 -4.13
C LEU A 121 0.00 4.47 -3.44
N MET A 122 0.41 4.08 -2.23
CA MET A 122 1.54 4.68 -1.53
C MET A 122 2.81 4.57 -2.39
N ASN A 123 3.08 3.39 -2.96
CA ASN A 123 4.24 3.17 -3.84
C ASN A 123 4.14 3.98 -5.16
N GLU A 124 2.97 4.07 -5.77
CA GLU A 124 2.74 4.81 -7.04
C GLU A 124 2.89 6.32 -6.86
N THR A 125 2.48 6.85 -5.70
CA THR A 125 2.35 8.30 -5.46
C THR A 125 3.44 8.88 -4.58
N GLY A 126 4.17 8.04 -3.83
CA GLY A 126 5.10 8.49 -2.79
C GLY A 126 4.40 9.02 -1.53
N ILE A 127 3.07 8.87 -1.39
CA ILE A 127 2.34 9.25 -0.18
C ILE A 127 2.75 8.30 0.96
N PRO A 128 3.32 8.80 2.06
CA PRO A 128 3.78 7.97 3.17
C PRO A 128 2.61 7.40 4.00
N SER A 129 2.88 6.35 4.78
CA SER A 129 1.86 5.66 5.58
C SER A 129 1.21 6.53 6.66
N ASP A 130 1.89 7.57 7.14
CA ASP A 130 1.39 8.56 8.10
C ASP A 130 0.41 9.58 7.47
N ALA A 131 0.35 9.62 6.14
CA ALA A 131 -0.60 10.37 5.33
C ALA A 131 -1.73 9.47 4.78
N VAL A 132 -2.02 8.36 5.45
CA VAL A 132 -3.22 7.53 5.20
C VAL A 132 -4.20 7.71 6.37
N TYR A 133 -5.40 8.18 6.05
CA TYR A 133 -6.41 8.61 7.02
C TYR A 133 -7.75 7.91 6.79
N ARG A 134 -8.56 7.78 7.85
CA ARG A 134 -9.98 7.50 7.71
C ARG A 134 -10.71 8.76 7.29
N HIS A 135 -11.86 8.61 6.64
CA HIS A 135 -12.80 9.74 6.50
C HIS A 135 -13.16 10.36 7.87
N TYR A 136 -13.20 9.55 8.94
CA TYR A 136 -13.32 10.01 10.33
C TYR A 136 -12.19 10.98 10.75
N ASP A 137 -10.94 10.68 10.43
CA ASP A 137 -9.81 11.56 10.78
C ASP A 137 -9.87 12.87 9.99
N ILE A 138 -10.48 12.85 8.80
CA ILE A 138 -10.67 14.05 7.98
C ILE A 138 -11.82 14.91 8.50
N CYS A 139 -13.02 14.36 8.68
CA CYS A 139 -14.22 15.17 8.93
C CYS A 139 -15.07 14.70 10.12
N SER A 140 -14.61 13.71 10.87
CA SER A 140 -15.33 13.06 11.99
C SER A 140 -16.60 12.31 11.62
N LYS A 141 -16.87 12.06 10.33
CA LYS A 141 -17.89 11.09 9.90
C LYS A 141 -17.48 9.69 10.37
N ASN A 142 -18.40 8.91 10.92
CA ASN A 142 -18.16 7.50 11.27
C ASN A 142 -17.97 6.61 10.01
N CYS A 143 -16.85 6.80 9.31
CA CYS A 143 -16.45 6.11 8.08
C CYS A 143 -14.91 5.99 8.07
N PRO A 144 -14.32 4.83 7.73
CA PRO A 144 -14.93 3.56 7.31
C PRO A 144 -15.69 2.87 8.47
N SER A 145 -16.98 2.58 8.28
CA SER A 145 -17.87 2.15 9.37
C SER A 145 -17.54 0.75 9.89
N GLN A 146 -17.21 -0.19 9.01
CA GLN A 146 -16.97 -1.59 9.36
C GLN A 146 -15.60 -1.77 10.02
N ILE A 147 -14.58 -1.08 9.49
CA ILE A 147 -13.24 -1.06 10.08
C ILE A 147 -13.27 -0.44 11.48
N GLN A 148 -13.97 0.68 11.66
CA GLN A 148 -14.10 1.31 12.98
C GLN A 148 -14.91 0.44 13.94
N LYS A 149 -16.03 -0.14 13.51
CA LYS A 149 -16.87 -1.02 14.35
C LYS A 149 -16.08 -2.22 14.90
N ARG A 150 -15.09 -2.71 14.15
CA ARG A 150 -14.24 -3.85 14.55
C ARG A 150 -12.96 -3.45 15.28
N GLY A 151 -12.66 -2.15 15.38
CA GLY A 151 -11.42 -1.66 15.98
C GLY A 151 -10.18 -1.94 15.13
N ASP A 152 -10.33 -2.23 13.83
CA ASP A 152 -9.25 -2.72 12.96
C ASP A 152 -8.39 -1.60 12.35
N TRP A 153 -8.63 -0.33 12.69
CA TRP A 153 -7.85 0.76 12.09
C TRP A 153 -6.36 0.69 12.45
N GLU A 154 -6.03 0.37 13.70
CA GLU A 154 -4.64 0.19 14.12
C GLU A 154 -3.97 -0.98 13.38
N ARG A 155 -4.74 -2.05 13.15
CA ARG A 155 -4.30 -3.19 12.32
C ARG A 155 -4.06 -2.76 10.89
N PHE A 156 -4.96 -1.97 10.29
CA PHE A 156 -4.83 -1.43 8.94
C PHE A 156 -3.53 -0.63 8.80
N GLN A 157 -3.29 0.31 9.73
CA GLN A 157 -2.09 1.16 9.75
C GLN A 157 -0.80 0.35 9.87
N ARG A 158 -0.78 -0.68 10.73
CA ARG A 158 0.37 -1.58 10.84
C ARG A 158 0.65 -2.30 9.52
N LEU A 159 -0.38 -2.90 8.91
CA LEU A 159 -0.19 -3.70 7.70
C LEU A 159 0.32 -2.85 6.52
N ILE A 160 -0.16 -1.61 6.34
CA ILE A 160 0.34 -0.72 5.27
C ILE A 160 1.78 -0.24 5.52
N ARG A 161 2.23 -0.18 6.78
CA ARG A 161 3.63 0.14 7.14
C ARG A 161 4.58 -1.02 6.85
N GLU A 162 4.10 -2.26 6.92
CA GLU A 162 4.94 -3.45 6.66
C GLU A 162 5.51 -3.51 5.22
N THR A 163 5.06 -2.67 4.28
CA THR A 163 5.74 -2.47 2.98
C THR A 163 6.82 -1.40 2.95
N GLU A 164 6.90 -0.51 3.95
CA GLU A 164 8.07 0.38 4.07
C GLU A 164 9.34 -0.46 4.35
N ASP A 165 9.17 -1.66 4.92
CA ASP A 165 10.18 -2.73 4.99
C ASP A 165 9.97 -3.77 3.87
N GLY A 166 10.12 -3.34 2.61
CA GLY A 166 10.40 -4.13 1.39
C GLY A 166 10.27 -5.67 1.43
N SER A 167 9.07 -6.20 1.71
CA SER A 167 8.78 -7.63 1.71
C SER A 167 7.92 -8.03 0.50
N GLU A 168 8.49 -7.89 -0.71
CA GLU A 168 8.22 -8.92 -1.71
C GLU A 168 8.80 -10.22 -1.18
N LYS A 169 8.06 -11.34 -1.23
CA LYS A 169 8.59 -12.67 -0.90
C LYS A 169 9.93 -12.88 -1.61
N SER A 170 11.03 -12.77 -0.89
CA SER A 170 12.37 -12.92 -1.45
C SER A 170 12.60 -14.39 -1.80
N GLU A 171 13.14 -14.66 -2.99
CA GLU A 171 13.72 -15.97 -3.36
C GLU A 171 14.80 -16.40 -2.35
N TYR A 172 15.35 -15.45 -1.61
CA TYR A 172 16.45 -15.58 -0.67
C TYR A 172 15.95 -15.55 0.78
N ASN A 173 16.54 -16.38 1.64
CA ASN A 173 16.19 -16.46 3.06
C ASN A 173 17.38 -16.09 3.94
N PRO A 174 17.17 -15.59 5.18
CA PRO A 174 18.22 -15.52 6.19
C PRO A 174 18.85 -16.90 6.42
N GLY A 175 20.15 -16.94 6.71
CA GLY A 175 20.91 -18.18 6.84
C GLY A 175 22.37 -17.99 6.46
N ILE A 176 23.09 -19.10 6.26
CA ILE A 176 24.51 -19.08 5.91
C ILE A 176 24.66 -18.99 4.39
N TYR A 177 25.39 -17.97 3.93
CA TYR A 177 25.78 -17.81 2.53
C TYR A 177 27.29 -17.97 2.39
N ARG A 178 27.73 -18.83 1.47
CA ARG A 178 29.12 -18.87 1.04
C ARG A 178 29.33 -17.85 -0.08
N VAL A 179 30.25 -16.91 0.11
CA VAL A 179 30.60 -15.92 -0.92
C VAL A 179 31.47 -16.62 -1.98
N THR A 180 31.09 -16.48 -3.25
CA THR A 180 31.84 -17.01 -4.40
C THR A 180 32.50 -15.91 -5.20
N ASP A 181 32.06 -14.65 -5.07
CA ASP A 181 32.71 -13.50 -5.70
C ASP A 181 34.07 -13.18 -5.03
N PRO A 182 35.16 -12.95 -5.81
CA PRO A 182 36.49 -12.69 -5.25
C PRO A 182 36.62 -11.33 -4.54
N ALA A 183 35.67 -10.42 -4.73
CA ALA A 183 35.67 -9.09 -4.12
C ALA A 183 34.24 -8.56 -3.91
N LEU A 184 33.47 -9.20 -3.01
CA LEU A 184 32.09 -8.79 -2.73
C LEU A 184 32.04 -7.56 -1.81
N ASN A 185 31.48 -6.46 -2.30
CA ASN A 185 31.33 -5.24 -1.52
C ASN A 185 30.35 -5.40 -0.34
N ILE A 186 30.72 -4.84 0.81
CA ILE A 186 29.86 -4.62 1.97
C ILE A 186 29.40 -3.16 1.94
N ARG A 187 28.09 -2.92 2.07
CA ARG A 187 27.47 -1.59 1.98
C ARG A 187 26.74 -1.20 3.26
N THR A 188 26.55 0.10 3.48
CA THR A 188 25.80 0.60 4.65
C THR A 188 24.31 0.24 4.62
N GLY A 189 23.76 -0.10 3.46
CA GLY A 189 22.35 -0.44 3.29
C GLY A 189 22.08 -1.42 2.14
N PRO A 190 20.83 -1.90 2.02
CA PRO A 190 20.43 -2.99 1.12
C PRO A 190 20.27 -2.55 -0.35
N GLY A 191 21.33 -2.05 -0.98
CA GLY A 191 21.28 -1.54 -2.35
C GLY A 191 22.62 -1.06 -2.88
N VAL A 192 22.74 -0.91 -4.20
CA VAL A 192 23.99 -0.45 -4.87
C VAL A 192 24.25 1.05 -4.68
N GLU A 193 23.21 1.80 -4.34
CA GLU A 193 23.21 3.22 -4.03
C GLU A 193 23.85 3.54 -2.68
N TYR A 194 23.92 2.57 -1.77
CA TYR A 194 24.52 2.77 -0.45
C TYR A 194 26.05 2.73 -0.50
N PRO A 195 26.76 3.61 0.26
CA PRO A 195 28.22 3.62 0.32
C PRO A 195 28.84 2.26 0.65
N VAL A 196 29.96 1.94 0.00
CA VAL A 196 30.80 0.77 0.31
C VAL A 196 31.60 1.04 1.57
N VAL A 197 31.55 0.12 2.54
CA VAL A 197 32.25 0.20 3.83
C VAL A 197 33.23 -0.93 4.06
N GLY A 198 33.26 -1.93 3.18
CA GLY A 198 34.19 -3.05 3.23
C GLY A 198 34.11 -3.91 1.99
N VAL A 199 35.00 -4.89 1.90
CA VAL A 199 35.02 -5.87 0.81
C VAL A 199 35.39 -7.23 1.39
N ILE A 200 34.59 -8.25 1.08
CA ILE A 200 34.88 -9.65 1.36
C ILE A 200 35.77 -10.19 0.24
N LYS A 201 36.94 -10.70 0.60
CA LYS A 201 37.92 -11.27 -0.35
C LYS A 201 38.30 -12.72 -0.05
N ASP A 202 37.90 -13.24 1.10
CA ASP A 202 38.25 -14.58 1.56
C ASP A 202 37.31 -15.68 1.02
N GLN A 203 36.23 -15.29 0.32
CA GLN A 203 35.21 -16.21 -0.21
C GLN A 203 34.67 -17.17 0.86
N GLY A 204 34.60 -16.68 2.11
CA GLY A 204 34.15 -17.42 3.28
C GLY A 204 32.64 -17.59 3.37
N SER A 205 32.19 -18.21 4.46
CA SER A 205 30.78 -18.38 4.81
C SER A 205 30.33 -17.34 5.84
N TYR A 206 29.20 -16.69 5.57
CA TYR A 206 28.70 -15.56 6.36
C TYR A 206 27.23 -15.77 6.75
N THR A 207 26.91 -15.49 8.01
CA THR A 207 25.53 -15.57 8.51
C THR A 207 24.78 -14.28 8.18
N ILE A 208 23.64 -14.44 7.51
CA ILE A 208 22.72 -13.39 7.12
C ILE A 208 21.49 -13.43 8.03
N THR A 209 21.21 -12.31 8.68
CA THR A 209 20.13 -12.19 9.69
C THR A 209 18.81 -11.68 9.11
N GLU A 210 18.87 -11.05 7.94
CA GLU A 210 17.75 -10.34 7.33
C GLU A 210 17.99 -10.25 5.82
N ILE A 211 16.93 -10.41 5.02
CA ILE A 211 16.94 -10.16 3.57
C ILE A 211 16.03 -8.98 3.27
N ARG A 212 16.53 -7.98 2.54
CA ARG A 212 15.76 -6.84 2.01
C ARG A 212 16.02 -6.68 0.53
N ASN A 213 15.12 -5.96 -0.15
CA ASN A 213 15.30 -5.57 -1.56
C ASN A 213 15.70 -6.76 -2.45
N LYS A 214 14.96 -7.85 -2.31
CA LYS A 214 15.12 -9.14 -3.03
C LYS A 214 16.31 -9.97 -2.57
N SER A 215 17.54 -9.46 -2.63
CA SER A 215 18.75 -10.25 -2.42
C SER A 215 19.80 -9.59 -1.52
N TRP A 216 19.49 -8.53 -0.79
CA TRP A 216 20.45 -7.89 0.10
C TRP A 216 20.37 -8.47 1.50
N GLY A 217 21.48 -9.09 1.94
CA GLY A 217 21.59 -9.75 3.23
C GLY A 217 22.37 -8.94 4.24
N ARG A 218 21.82 -8.79 5.46
CA ARG A 218 22.50 -8.15 6.59
C ARG A 218 23.43 -9.13 7.31
N LEU A 219 24.73 -8.83 7.34
CA LEU A 219 25.74 -9.63 8.04
C LEU A 219 25.49 -9.64 9.55
N LEU A 220 25.53 -10.83 10.17
CA LEU A 220 25.43 -10.99 11.62
C LEU A 220 26.51 -10.20 12.39
N SER A 221 27.68 -10.01 11.79
CA SER A 221 28.77 -9.22 12.38
C SER A 221 28.44 -7.74 12.57
N GLY A 222 27.37 -7.24 11.96
CA GLY A 222 27.02 -5.82 11.94
C GLY A 222 27.85 -4.98 10.96
N ALA A 223 28.76 -5.60 10.19
CA ALA A 223 29.64 -4.90 9.24
C ALA A 223 28.89 -4.22 8.08
N GLY A 224 27.65 -4.65 7.79
CA GLY A 224 26.80 -4.06 6.76
C GLY A 224 26.02 -5.10 5.95
N TRP A 225 25.72 -4.73 4.71
CA TRP A 225 24.90 -5.50 3.78
C TRP A 225 25.73 -6.03 2.60
N ILE A 226 25.47 -7.27 2.19
CA ILE A 226 26.05 -7.88 0.98
C ILE A 226 24.94 -8.32 0.03
N ASN A 227 25.25 -8.49 -1.25
CA ASN A 227 24.29 -9.04 -2.20
C ASN A 227 24.37 -10.57 -2.23
N CYS A 228 23.36 -11.24 -1.69
CA CYS A 228 23.18 -12.69 -1.60
C CYS A 228 22.74 -13.36 -2.91
N HIS A 229 22.64 -12.61 -4.01
CA HIS A 229 22.26 -13.17 -5.30
C HIS A 229 23.18 -14.33 -5.70
N LYS A 230 22.61 -15.35 -6.36
CA LYS A 230 23.32 -16.57 -6.78
C LYS A 230 24.55 -16.37 -7.68
N ALA A 231 24.71 -15.17 -8.23
CA ALA A 231 25.91 -14.78 -8.98
C ALA A 231 27.13 -14.55 -8.07
N TYR A 232 26.89 -14.17 -6.82
CA TYR A 232 27.94 -13.78 -5.86
C TYR A 232 28.03 -14.71 -4.66
N CYS A 233 26.95 -15.43 -4.36
CA CYS A 233 26.84 -16.26 -3.17
C CYS A 233 26.12 -17.58 -3.45
N PHE A 234 26.38 -18.59 -2.62
CA PHE A 234 25.63 -19.85 -2.57
C PHE A 234 24.93 -19.98 -1.21
N TYR A 235 23.64 -20.32 -1.20
CA TYR A 235 22.86 -20.52 0.03
C TYR A 235 23.07 -21.93 0.59
N GLY A 236 23.51 -22.00 1.84
CA GLY A 236 23.86 -23.24 2.52
C GLY A 236 25.37 -23.47 2.51
N GLY A 237 25.96 -23.45 3.71
CA GLY A 237 27.33 -23.89 3.93
C GLY A 237 27.33 -24.83 5.13
N ARG A 238 27.70 -26.10 4.92
CA ARG A 238 28.20 -26.91 6.03
C ARG A 238 29.51 -26.27 6.50
N VAL A 239 29.64 -26.18 7.82
CA VAL A 239 30.87 -25.84 8.54
C VAL A 239 31.99 -26.76 8.07
#